data_AF-A0A544ZJM8-F1
#
_entry.id   AF-A0A544ZJM8-F1
#
_cell.length_a   1.000
_cell.length_b   1.000
_cell.length_c   1.000
_cell.angle_alpha   90.00
_cell.angle_beta   90.00
_cell.angle_gamma   90.00
#
_symmetry.space_group_name_H-M   'P 1'
#
loop_
_entity.id
_entity.type
_entity.pdbx_description
1 polymer ?
#
loop_
_entity_poly.entity_id
_entity_poly.type
_entity_poly.pdbx_seq_one_letter_code
_entity_poly.pdbx_strand_id
1 'polypeptide(L)'
;MTIRHEERGSGEPVVLLHSSVADSGMWDPQWEPLGERFRVIRLDFRGHGRTPFAAEGPYSDAGDVADLLAALGLRRVGLVGSSYGGRVALELATGHPDLVSRLVLLNAGCGLPSTPDLEEFGGEEDRLIEAGDVGGAVDLNVRTWLGPEADEAARVRLAAMQRHAFEVQLAADPQPERRREAIDLAVVTAPTLVVTGGHDLAYFRESGRHIAEALPDATLLDLDWAGHLPSLERPAEVTRLLTEFLS
;
A
#
# COMPACT_ATOMS: atom_id res chain seq x y z
N MET A 1 -10.31 3.64 17.77
CA MET A 1 -10.80 2.41 17.12
C MET A 1 -9.59 1.69 16.54
N THR A 2 -9.34 0.43 16.89
CA THR A 2 -8.07 -0.23 16.54
C THR A 2 -8.25 -1.04 15.25
N ILE A 3 -7.63 -0.57 14.17
CA ILE A 3 -7.39 -1.37 12.97
C ILE A 3 -6.72 -2.70 13.35
N ARG A 4 -7.09 -3.80 12.67
CA ARG A 4 -6.46 -5.10 12.91
C ARG A 4 -5.00 -5.02 12.48
N HIS A 5 -4.13 -5.53 13.34
CA HIS A 5 -2.70 -5.64 13.07
C HIS A 5 -2.14 -6.93 13.65
N GLU A 6 -0.99 -7.33 13.10
CA GLU A 6 -0.18 -8.43 13.59
C GLU A 6 1.26 -7.96 13.74
N GLU A 7 1.98 -8.57 14.67
CA GLU A 7 3.39 -8.30 14.94
C GLU A 7 4.23 -9.57 14.85
N ARG A 8 5.47 -9.46 14.37
CA ARG A 8 6.45 -10.53 14.37
C ARG A 8 7.86 -9.99 14.58
N GLY A 9 8.68 -10.80 15.22
CA GLY A 9 10.09 -10.50 15.40
C GLY A 9 10.36 -9.51 16.53
N SER A 10 11.60 -9.02 16.52
CA SER A 10 12.12 -8.06 17.50
C SER A 10 13.22 -7.23 16.82
N GLY A 11 13.51 -6.05 17.35
CA GLY A 11 14.50 -5.14 16.77
C GLY A 11 13.86 -3.82 16.37
N GLU A 12 14.41 -3.18 15.33
CA GLU A 12 13.86 -1.93 14.83
C GLU A 12 12.44 -2.14 14.26
N PRO A 13 11.48 -1.26 14.59
CA PRO A 13 10.10 -1.40 14.16
C PRO A 13 9.93 -1.03 12.68
N VAL A 14 9.26 -1.90 11.92
CA VAL A 14 8.93 -1.70 10.51
C VAL A 14 7.43 -1.94 10.31
N VAL A 15 6.72 -1.00 9.69
CA VAL A 15 5.29 -1.10 9.39
C VAL A 15 5.08 -1.35 7.91
N LEU A 16 4.25 -2.34 7.58
CA LEU A 16 3.88 -2.71 6.23
C LEU A 16 2.43 -2.30 5.93
N LEU A 17 2.25 -1.43 4.94
CA LEU A 17 0.96 -0.87 4.52
C LEU A 17 0.58 -1.41 3.14
N HIS A 18 -0.57 -2.09 3.04
CA HIS A 18 -0.98 -2.80 1.82
C HIS A 18 -1.58 -1.88 0.73
N SER A 19 -1.67 -2.41 -0.49
CA SER A 19 -2.38 -1.76 -1.61
C SER A 19 -3.90 -1.77 -1.40
N SER A 20 -4.63 -0.85 -2.04
CA SER A 20 -6.10 -0.79 -1.99
C SER A 20 -6.80 -2.00 -2.60
N VAL A 21 -6.06 -2.79 -3.39
CA VAL A 21 -6.57 -4.01 -4.03
C VAL A 21 -6.25 -5.29 -3.28
N ALA A 22 -5.70 -5.14 -2.07
CA ALA A 22 -5.16 -6.22 -1.26
C ALA A 22 -5.45 -5.96 0.23
N ASP A 23 -4.98 -6.86 1.08
CA ASP A 23 -4.94 -6.70 2.53
C ASP A 23 -3.54 -7.04 3.07
N SER A 24 -3.36 -7.09 4.39
CA SER A 24 -2.06 -7.40 5.01
C SER A 24 -1.48 -8.77 4.60
N GLY A 25 -2.31 -9.68 4.08
CA GLY A 25 -1.90 -10.96 3.53
C GLY A 25 -0.97 -10.83 2.31
N MET A 26 -0.94 -9.69 1.63
CA MET A 26 0.02 -9.45 0.54
C MET A 26 1.49 -9.51 1.00
N TRP A 27 1.71 -9.31 2.31
CA TRP A 27 3.03 -9.34 2.93
C TRP A 27 3.42 -10.71 3.49
N ASP A 28 2.57 -11.74 3.36
CA ASP A 28 2.88 -13.08 3.85
C ASP A 28 4.25 -13.62 3.37
N PRO A 29 4.69 -13.39 2.12
CA PRO A 29 6.03 -13.83 1.69
C PRO A 29 7.18 -13.08 2.36
N GLN A 30 6.97 -11.83 2.78
CA GLN A 30 7.95 -10.98 3.48
C GLN A 30 7.88 -11.16 5.00
N TRP A 31 6.79 -11.74 5.52
CA TRP A 31 6.46 -11.77 6.94
C TRP A 31 7.51 -12.45 7.82
N GLU A 32 7.87 -13.70 7.48
CA GLU A 32 8.91 -14.42 8.24
C GLU A 32 10.31 -13.83 8.01
N PRO A 33 10.78 -13.63 6.76
CA PRO A 33 12.15 -13.15 6.55
C PRO A 33 12.44 -11.77 7.14
N LEU A 34 11.49 -10.83 7.07
CA LEU A 34 11.65 -9.53 7.72
C LEU A 34 11.57 -9.65 9.24
N GLY A 35 10.74 -10.55 9.76
CA GLY A 35 10.60 -10.84 11.18
C GLY A 35 11.86 -11.42 11.85
N GLU A 36 12.77 -12.03 11.08
CA GLU A 36 14.07 -12.47 11.57
C GLU A 36 15.05 -11.32 11.86
N ARG A 37 14.74 -10.10 11.40
CA ARG A 37 15.63 -8.92 11.45
C ARG A 37 15.02 -7.73 12.17
N PHE A 38 13.71 -7.56 12.04
CA PHE A 38 12.96 -6.39 12.49
C PHE A 38 11.80 -6.79 13.40
N ARG A 39 11.27 -5.83 14.15
CA ARG A 39 9.92 -5.92 14.72
C ARG A 39 8.95 -5.47 13.62
N VAL A 40 8.40 -6.42 12.88
CA VAL A 40 7.51 -6.14 11.75
C VAL A 40 6.07 -6.05 12.22
N ILE A 41 5.38 -4.99 11.82
CA ILE A 41 3.96 -4.77 12.04
C ILE A 41 3.28 -4.70 10.68
N ARG A 42 2.21 -5.45 10.49
CA ARG A 42 1.31 -5.30 9.33
C ARG A 42 -0.10 -5.06 9.83
N LEU A 43 -0.90 -4.34 9.06
CA LEU A 43 -2.26 -3.98 9.42
C LEU A 43 -3.19 -4.11 8.23
N ASP A 44 -4.47 -4.27 8.50
CA ASP A 44 -5.53 -4.16 7.50
C ASP A 44 -6.18 -2.78 7.65
N PHE A 45 -6.18 -1.98 6.58
CA PHE A 45 -6.98 -0.75 6.48
C PHE A 45 -8.47 -1.06 6.63
N ARG A 46 -9.27 -0.05 6.97
CA ARG A 46 -10.72 -0.24 7.10
C ARG A 46 -11.31 -0.77 5.79
N GLY A 47 -12.17 -1.77 5.89
CA GLY A 47 -12.78 -2.43 4.74
C GLY A 47 -11.86 -3.36 3.95
N HIS A 48 -10.74 -3.76 4.55
CA HIS A 48 -9.83 -4.75 4.00
C HIS A 48 -9.52 -5.81 5.06
N GLY A 49 -9.16 -7.01 4.60
CA GLY A 49 -8.81 -8.13 5.46
C GLY A 49 -9.77 -8.31 6.64
N ARG A 50 -9.27 -8.21 7.86
CA ARG A 50 -10.05 -8.43 9.09
C ARG A 50 -10.55 -7.15 9.75
N THR A 51 -10.27 -5.97 9.18
CA THR A 51 -10.71 -4.68 9.73
C THR A 51 -12.08 -4.31 9.15
N PRO A 52 -13.13 -4.14 9.98
CA PRO A 52 -14.44 -3.72 9.51
C PRO A 52 -14.42 -2.39 8.75
N PHE A 53 -15.29 -2.23 7.75
CA PHE A 53 -15.49 -0.94 7.08
C PHE A 53 -16.51 -0.09 7.83
N ALA A 54 -16.10 0.45 8.99
CA ALA A 54 -16.96 1.27 9.84
C ALA A 54 -16.16 2.39 10.50
N ALA A 55 -16.83 3.49 10.85
CA ALA A 55 -16.26 4.57 11.65
C ALA A 55 -17.38 5.33 12.39
N GLU A 56 -17.09 5.85 13.58
CA GLU A 56 -18.02 6.69 14.35
C GLU A 56 -18.09 8.14 13.83
N GLY A 57 -17.19 8.50 12.92
CA GLY A 57 -17.11 9.81 12.26
C GLY A 57 -16.08 9.77 11.13
N PRO A 58 -15.76 10.92 10.52
CA PRO A 58 -14.74 10.99 9.48
C PRO A 58 -13.39 10.50 9.99
N TYR A 59 -12.67 9.75 9.17
CA TYR A 59 -11.38 9.16 9.53
C TYR A 59 -10.37 9.32 8.39
N SER A 60 -9.08 9.20 8.69
CA SER A 60 -8.03 9.03 7.69
C SER A 60 -7.21 7.79 8.01
N ASP A 61 -6.80 7.06 6.97
CA ASP A 61 -5.97 5.86 7.17
C ASP A 61 -4.59 6.24 7.77
N ALA A 62 -4.05 7.42 7.44
CA ALA A 62 -2.83 7.94 8.08
C ALA A 62 -3.03 8.18 9.59
N GLY A 63 -4.19 8.71 9.99
CA GLY A 63 -4.57 8.88 11.39
C GLY A 63 -4.70 7.55 12.12
N ASP A 64 -5.32 6.55 11.50
CA ASP A 64 -5.42 5.19 12.08
C ASP A 64 -4.04 4.55 12.29
N VAL A 65 -3.10 4.76 11.35
CA VAL A 65 -1.72 4.28 11.51
C VAL A 65 -1.01 5.05 12.64
N ALA A 66 -1.16 6.36 12.73
CA ALA A 66 -0.57 7.16 13.80
C ALA A 66 -1.08 6.71 15.19
N ASP A 67 -2.40 6.47 15.32
CA ASP A 67 -3.03 5.96 16.53
C ASP A 67 -2.51 4.57 16.90
N LEU A 68 -2.32 3.68 15.91
CA LEU A 68 -1.72 2.37 16.13
C LEU A 68 -0.28 2.50 16.66
N LEU A 69 0.55 3.35 16.04
CA LEU A 69 1.92 3.56 16.47
C LEU A 69 1.99 4.11 17.91
N ALA A 70 1.12 5.07 18.24
CA ALA A 70 1.00 5.60 19.59
C ALA A 70 0.59 4.51 20.60
N ALA A 71 -0.40 3.68 20.26
CA ALA A 71 -0.85 2.58 21.11
C ALA A 71 0.24 1.53 21.35
N LEU A 72 1.11 1.30 20.37
CA LEU A 72 2.27 0.39 20.49
C LEU A 72 3.50 1.04 21.15
N GLY A 73 3.42 2.32 21.50
CA GLY A 73 4.53 3.10 22.09
C GLY A 73 5.68 3.37 21.12
N LEU A 74 5.42 3.30 19.81
CA LEU A 74 6.41 3.47 18.75
C LEU A 74 6.53 4.95 18.37
N ARG A 75 7.75 5.49 18.49
CA ARG A 75 8.04 6.91 18.26
C ARG A 75 8.90 7.17 17.02
N ARG A 76 9.38 6.11 16.38
CA ARG A 76 10.15 6.14 15.14
C ARG A 76 10.15 4.75 14.51
N VAL A 77 9.75 4.63 13.24
CA VAL A 77 9.57 3.35 12.54
C VAL A 77 10.01 3.43 11.08
N GLY A 78 10.46 2.31 10.51
CA GLY A 78 10.52 2.15 9.07
C GLY A 78 9.10 1.99 8.52
N LEU A 79 8.76 2.67 7.43
CA LEU A 79 7.48 2.53 6.75
C LEU A 79 7.68 1.95 5.36
N VAL A 80 6.98 0.86 5.06
CA VAL A 80 6.90 0.27 3.72
C VAL A 80 5.45 0.34 3.27
N GLY A 81 5.18 1.11 2.23
CA GLY A 81 3.84 1.28 1.68
C GLY A 81 3.76 0.85 0.23
N SER A 82 2.75 0.06 -0.10
CA SER A 82 2.44 -0.34 -1.47
C SER A 82 1.23 0.42 -1.99
N SER A 83 1.36 1.08 -3.14
CA SER A 83 0.29 1.81 -3.82
C SER A 83 -0.43 2.79 -2.89
N TYR A 84 -1.71 2.53 -2.58
CA TYR A 84 -2.48 3.27 -1.59
C TYR A 84 -1.80 3.32 -0.21
N GLY A 85 -1.20 2.22 0.25
CA GLY A 85 -0.39 2.22 1.47
C GLY A 85 0.84 3.12 1.38
N GLY A 86 1.41 3.30 0.18
CA GLY A 86 2.48 4.27 -0.07
C GLY A 86 1.99 5.72 0.04
N ARG A 87 0.79 6.00 -0.48
CA ARG A 87 0.12 7.29 -0.27
C ARG A 87 -0.11 7.57 1.22
N VAL A 88 -0.64 6.60 1.96
CA VAL A 88 -0.86 6.72 3.41
C VAL A 88 0.47 6.95 4.15
N ALA A 89 1.55 6.29 3.73
CA ALA A 89 2.88 6.52 4.29
C ALA A 89 3.38 7.96 4.05
N LEU A 90 3.14 8.53 2.87
CA LEU A 90 3.47 9.94 2.56
C LEU A 90 2.62 10.92 3.37
N GLU A 91 1.33 10.65 3.54
CA GLU A 91 0.43 11.44 4.38
C GLU A 91 0.91 11.44 5.84
N LEU A 92 1.28 10.27 6.37
CA LEU A 92 1.85 10.13 7.72
C LEU A 92 3.20 10.85 7.85
N ALA A 93 4.10 10.70 6.88
CA ALA A 93 5.40 11.36 6.87
C ALA A 93 5.27 12.89 6.73
N THR A 94 4.20 13.38 6.11
CA THR A 94 3.88 14.81 6.02
C THR A 94 3.47 15.37 7.38
N GLY A 95 2.52 14.70 8.06
CA GLY A 95 2.01 15.16 9.36
C GLY A 95 2.97 14.89 10.52
N HIS A 96 3.82 13.87 10.40
CA HIS A 96 4.67 13.36 11.46
C HIS A 96 6.05 12.91 10.95
N PRO A 97 6.87 13.82 10.37
CA PRO A 97 8.15 13.45 9.75
C PRO A 97 9.11 12.72 10.71
N ASP A 98 9.12 13.10 11.99
CA ASP A 98 9.98 12.49 13.01
C ASP A 98 9.60 11.04 13.35
N LEU A 99 8.37 10.59 13.02
CA LEU A 99 7.95 9.21 13.24
C LEU A 99 8.56 8.24 12.21
N VAL A 100 9.13 8.72 11.12
CA VAL A 100 9.58 7.87 10.00
C VAL A 100 11.10 7.81 9.97
N SER A 101 11.69 6.64 10.25
CA SER A 101 13.14 6.45 10.17
C SER A 101 13.63 6.25 8.74
N ARG A 102 12.85 5.50 7.95
CA ARG A 102 13.11 5.12 6.56
C ARG A 102 11.76 4.93 5.87
N LEU A 103 11.68 5.26 4.59
CA LEU A 103 10.46 5.15 3.81
C LEU A 103 10.70 4.32 2.54
N VAL A 104 9.86 3.31 2.30
CA VAL A 104 9.85 2.56 1.05
C VAL A 104 8.48 2.68 0.42
N LEU A 105 8.45 3.13 -0.83
CA LEU A 105 7.23 3.38 -1.60
C LEU A 105 7.22 2.46 -2.81
N LEU A 106 6.40 1.40 -2.77
CA LEU A 106 6.20 0.51 -3.92
C LEU A 106 5.02 1.03 -4.73
N ASN A 107 5.26 1.54 -5.94
CA ASN A 107 4.22 2.00 -6.87
C ASN A 107 3.22 3.01 -6.25
N ALA A 108 3.72 3.93 -5.43
CA ALA A 108 2.87 4.87 -4.69
C ALA A 108 2.34 6.01 -5.58
N GLY A 109 1.08 6.38 -5.38
CA GLY A 109 0.51 7.60 -5.96
C GLY A 109 0.76 8.82 -5.07
N CYS A 110 1.08 9.98 -5.67
CA CYS A 110 1.31 11.24 -4.93
C CYS A 110 0.27 12.33 -5.20
N GLY A 111 -0.84 12.01 -5.89
CA GLY A 111 -1.91 12.99 -6.16
C GLY A 111 -1.69 13.83 -7.40
N LEU A 112 -0.89 13.34 -8.36
CA LEU A 112 -0.89 13.87 -9.72
C LEU A 112 -2.28 13.71 -10.37
N PRO A 113 -2.57 14.42 -11.47
CA PRO A 113 -3.75 14.13 -12.28
C PRO A 113 -3.73 12.68 -12.77
N SER A 114 -4.91 12.06 -12.84
CA SER A 114 -5.05 10.72 -13.42
C SER A 114 -4.61 10.70 -14.88
N THR A 115 -3.99 9.59 -15.29
CA THR A 115 -3.67 9.31 -16.69
C THR A 115 -4.85 8.60 -17.37
N PRO A 116 -4.99 8.66 -18.71
CA PRO A 116 -6.15 8.07 -19.39
C PRO A 116 -6.33 6.56 -19.15
N ASP A 117 -5.25 5.80 -19.00
CA ASP A 117 -5.28 4.37 -18.68
C ASP A 117 -5.81 4.10 -17.27
N LEU A 118 -5.50 4.97 -16.29
CA LEU A 118 -6.06 4.90 -14.94
C LEU A 118 -7.55 5.28 -14.92
N GLU A 119 -7.94 6.30 -15.70
CA GLU A 119 -9.35 6.70 -15.85
C GLU A 119 -10.18 5.60 -16.51
N GLU A 120 -9.64 4.95 -17.56
CA GLU A 120 -10.29 3.81 -18.23
C GLU A 120 -10.48 2.64 -17.27
N PHE A 121 -9.44 2.29 -16.49
CA PHE A 121 -9.56 1.27 -15.46
C PHE A 121 -10.67 1.59 -14.46
N GLY A 122 -10.68 2.80 -13.89
CA GLY A 122 -11.66 3.19 -12.89
C GLY A 122 -13.08 3.18 -13.43
N GLY A 123 -13.28 3.69 -14.65
CA GLY A 123 -14.58 3.68 -15.30
C GLY A 123 -15.13 2.28 -15.57
N GLU A 124 -14.28 1.33 -15.96
CA GLU A 124 -14.71 -0.07 -16.16
C GLU A 124 -14.96 -0.79 -14.83
N GLU A 125 -14.16 -0.53 -13.79
CA GLU A 125 -14.41 -1.05 -12.44
C GLU A 125 -15.76 -0.57 -11.90
N ASP A 126 -16.02 0.73 -11.96
CA ASP A 126 -17.30 1.33 -11.54
C ASP A 126 -18.48 0.69 -12.29
N ARG A 127 -18.36 0.56 -13.63
CA ARG A 127 -19.40 -0.06 -14.46
C ARG A 127 -19.71 -1.50 -14.04
N LEU A 128 -18.69 -2.29 -13.72
CA LEU A 128 -18.85 -3.68 -13.28
C LEU A 128 -19.52 -3.75 -11.91
N ILE A 129 -19.09 -2.91 -10.97
CA ILE A 129 -19.66 -2.85 -9.62
C ILE A 129 -21.13 -2.38 -9.65
N GLU A 130 -21.45 -1.34 -10.42
CA GLU A 130 -22.83 -0.86 -10.61
C GLU A 130 -23.75 -1.92 -11.24
N ALA A 131 -23.21 -2.77 -12.11
CA ALA A 131 -23.92 -3.90 -12.69
C ALA A 131 -24.05 -5.11 -11.73
N GLY A 132 -23.44 -5.05 -10.54
CA GLY A 132 -23.39 -6.16 -9.58
C GLY A 132 -22.42 -7.28 -9.97
N ASP A 133 -21.55 -7.05 -10.96
CA ASP A 133 -20.56 -8.03 -11.45
C ASP A 133 -19.24 -7.92 -10.68
N VAL A 134 -19.28 -8.33 -9.40
CA VAL A 134 -18.08 -8.39 -8.54
C VAL A 134 -17.02 -9.35 -9.11
N GLY A 135 -17.45 -10.42 -9.79
CA GLY A 135 -16.53 -11.36 -10.43
C GLY A 135 -15.70 -10.70 -11.53
N GLY A 136 -16.36 -10.01 -12.45
CA GLY A 136 -15.72 -9.24 -13.51
C GLY A 136 -14.81 -8.14 -12.97
N ALA A 137 -15.23 -7.42 -11.92
CA ALA A 137 -14.40 -6.39 -11.28
C ALA A 137 -13.11 -6.97 -10.67
N VAL A 138 -13.18 -8.16 -10.05
CA VAL A 138 -12.01 -8.87 -9.54
C VAL A 138 -11.08 -9.29 -10.67
N ASP A 139 -11.62 -9.86 -11.75
CA ASP A 139 -10.83 -10.29 -12.90
C ASP A 139 -10.13 -9.10 -13.60
N LEU A 140 -10.81 -7.95 -13.68
CA LEU A 140 -10.23 -6.69 -14.14
C LEU A 140 -9.04 -6.29 -13.27
N ASN A 141 -9.20 -6.27 -11.95
CA ASN A 141 -8.13 -5.93 -11.01
C ASN A 141 -6.91 -6.87 -11.14
N VAL A 142 -7.14 -8.17 -11.21
CA VAL A 142 -6.06 -9.16 -11.35
C VAL A 142 -5.29 -8.99 -12.65
N ARG A 143 -5.98 -8.67 -13.75
CA ARG A 143 -5.37 -8.43 -15.06
C ARG A 143 -4.58 -7.12 -15.09
N THR A 144 -5.07 -6.07 -14.43
CA THR A 144 -4.46 -4.74 -14.48
C THR A 144 -3.26 -4.62 -13.54
N TRP A 145 -3.37 -5.13 -12.31
CA TRP A 145 -2.40 -4.81 -11.25
C TRP A 145 -1.24 -5.79 -11.11
N LEU A 146 -1.28 -6.92 -11.82
CA LEU A 146 -0.16 -7.86 -11.84
C LEU A 146 0.58 -7.77 -13.18
N GLY A 147 1.92 -7.85 -13.11
CA GLY A 147 2.76 -7.91 -14.30
C GLY A 147 2.52 -9.18 -15.14
N PRO A 148 3.03 -9.18 -16.38
CA PRO A 148 2.81 -10.27 -17.33
C PRO A 148 3.38 -11.62 -16.85
N GLU A 149 4.42 -11.59 -16.01
CA GLU A 149 5.08 -12.79 -15.47
C GLU A 149 4.53 -13.24 -14.11
N ALA A 150 3.52 -12.56 -13.55
CA ALA A 150 2.94 -12.95 -12.27
C ALA A 150 2.34 -14.36 -12.34
N ASP A 151 2.75 -15.20 -11.38
CA ASP A 151 2.34 -16.60 -11.32
C ASP A 151 0.88 -16.77 -10.86
N GLU A 152 0.38 -18.01 -10.97
CA GLU A 152 -0.99 -18.33 -10.59
C GLU A 152 -1.24 -18.11 -9.08
N ALA A 153 -0.23 -18.29 -8.23
CA ALA A 153 -0.37 -18.08 -6.81
C ALA A 153 -0.61 -16.60 -6.46
N ALA A 154 0.11 -15.69 -7.11
CA ALA A 154 -0.09 -14.25 -7.00
C ALA A 154 -1.48 -13.84 -7.49
N ARG A 155 -1.92 -14.38 -8.64
CA ARG A 155 -3.25 -14.12 -9.22
C ARG A 155 -4.38 -14.57 -8.31
N VAL A 156 -4.33 -15.81 -7.82
CA VAL A 156 -5.33 -16.36 -6.90
C VAL A 156 -5.36 -15.57 -5.59
N ARG A 157 -4.19 -15.21 -5.04
CA ARG A 157 -4.13 -14.44 -3.80
C ARG A 157 -4.75 -13.06 -3.96
N LEU A 158 -4.38 -12.34 -5.01
CA LEU A 158 -4.94 -11.02 -5.28
C LEU A 158 -6.45 -11.09 -5.51
N ALA A 159 -6.91 -12.07 -6.30
CA ALA A 159 -8.33 -12.27 -6.55
C ALA A 159 -9.13 -12.50 -5.26
N ALA A 160 -8.57 -13.27 -4.31
CA ALA A 160 -9.22 -13.54 -3.03
C ALA A 160 -9.29 -12.28 -2.15
N MET A 161 -8.18 -11.54 -2.02
CA MET A 161 -8.15 -10.31 -1.22
C MET A 161 -9.08 -9.24 -1.81
N GLN A 162 -9.05 -9.05 -3.13
CA GLN A 162 -9.87 -8.03 -3.78
C GLN A 162 -11.37 -8.34 -3.72
N ARG A 163 -11.74 -9.61 -3.91
CA ARG A 163 -13.14 -10.04 -3.75
C ARG A 163 -13.66 -9.74 -2.36
N HIS A 164 -12.88 -10.10 -1.34
CA HIS A 164 -13.25 -9.86 0.06
C HIS A 164 -13.35 -8.36 0.37
N ALA A 165 -12.43 -7.55 -0.15
CA ALA A 165 -12.51 -6.08 -0.01
C ALA A 165 -13.82 -5.54 -0.59
N PHE A 166 -14.20 -5.93 -1.83
CA PHE A 166 -15.48 -5.54 -2.41
C PHE A 166 -16.67 -5.99 -1.57
N GLU A 167 -16.71 -7.25 -1.14
CA GLU A 167 -17.81 -7.78 -0.33
C GLU A 167 -18.01 -7.00 0.97
N VAL A 168 -16.93 -6.70 1.68
CA VAL A 168 -16.98 -5.94 2.94
C VAL A 168 -17.38 -4.48 2.69
N GLN A 169 -16.86 -3.86 1.64
CA GLN A 169 -17.10 -2.45 1.35
C GLN A 169 -18.52 -2.20 0.81
N LEU A 170 -19.02 -3.07 -0.07
CA LEU A 170 -20.37 -2.98 -0.62
C LEU A 170 -21.45 -3.30 0.42
N ALA A 171 -21.14 -4.10 1.43
CA ALA A 171 -22.07 -4.42 2.51
C ALA A 171 -22.22 -3.27 3.55
N ALA A 172 -21.36 -2.24 3.51
CA ALA A 172 -21.39 -1.16 4.48
C ALA A 172 -22.44 -0.10 4.12
N ASP A 173 -23.35 0.16 5.06
CA ASP A 173 -24.38 1.20 4.95
C ASP A 173 -24.61 1.88 6.33
N PRO A 174 -24.34 3.20 6.47
CA PRO A 174 -23.70 4.06 5.50
C PRO A 174 -22.21 3.71 5.33
N GLN A 175 -21.65 3.98 4.14
CA GLN A 175 -20.20 3.91 3.97
C GLN A 175 -19.51 5.00 4.81
N PRO A 176 -18.43 4.69 5.54
CA PRO A 176 -17.73 5.65 6.38
C PRO A 176 -17.04 6.73 5.53
N GLU A 177 -17.06 7.97 6.02
CA GLU A 177 -16.40 9.11 5.35
C GLU A 177 -14.88 9.03 5.56
N ARG A 178 -14.16 8.57 4.53
CA ARG A 178 -12.70 8.60 4.50
C ARG A 178 -12.19 9.94 3.97
N ARG A 179 -11.31 10.59 4.75
CA ARG A 179 -10.59 11.81 4.39
C ARG A 179 -9.18 11.45 3.93
N ARG A 180 -8.71 12.18 2.92
CA ARG A 180 -7.32 12.17 2.49
C ARG A 180 -6.59 13.33 3.13
N GLU A 181 -5.46 13.06 3.74
CA GLU A 181 -4.59 14.12 4.23
C GLU A 181 -3.80 14.74 3.07
N ALA A 182 -3.32 15.96 3.27
CA ALA A 182 -2.43 16.60 2.32
C ALA A 182 -1.06 15.90 2.31
N ILE A 183 -0.45 15.82 1.12
CA ILE A 183 0.93 15.36 0.96
C ILE A 183 1.78 16.59 0.69
N ASP A 184 2.78 16.81 1.54
CA ASP A 184 3.82 17.82 1.34
C ASP A 184 5.17 17.12 1.34
N LEU A 185 5.69 16.87 0.14
CA LEU A 185 6.98 16.19 -0.03
C LEU A 185 8.15 17.02 0.51
N ALA A 186 8.01 18.34 0.65
CA ALA A 186 9.09 19.21 1.12
C ALA A 186 9.41 19.01 2.62
N VAL A 187 8.47 18.46 3.40
CA VAL A 187 8.67 18.19 4.83
C VAL A 187 9.08 16.74 5.14
N VAL A 188 9.03 15.85 4.14
CA VAL A 188 9.44 14.46 4.30
C VAL A 188 10.97 14.39 4.35
N THR A 189 11.51 14.02 5.52
CA THR A 189 12.96 14.00 5.80
C THR A 189 13.58 12.61 5.83
N ALA A 190 12.75 11.56 5.84
CA ALA A 190 13.24 10.18 5.90
C ALA A 190 13.96 9.80 4.59
N PRO A 191 15.12 9.11 4.67
CA PRO A 191 15.71 8.46 3.49
C PRO A 191 14.67 7.56 2.83
N THR A 192 14.45 7.77 1.53
CA THR A 192 13.33 7.18 0.80
C THR A 192 13.79 6.31 -0.37
N LEU A 193 13.30 5.08 -0.43
CA LEU A 193 13.37 4.24 -1.62
C LEU A 193 12.02 4.32 -2.35
N VAL A 194 12.04 4.86 -3.56
CA VAL A 194 10.88 4.88 -4.45
C VAL A 194 11.06 3.76 -5.47
N VAL A 195 10.10 2.86 -5.56
CA VAL A 195 10.11 1.73 -6.50
C VAL A 195 8.97 1.90 -7.49
N THR A 196 9.26 1.79 -8.78
CA THR A 196 8.23 1.74 -9.83
C THR A 196 8.29 0.45 -10.63
N GLY A 197 7.13 -0.05 -11.08
CA GLY A 197 7.02 -1.19 -11.98
C GLY A 197 7.00 -0.76 -13.45
N GLY A 198 7.84 -1.39 -14.27
CA GLY A 198 7.94 -1.14 -15.70
C GLY A 198 6.63 -1.41 -16.45
N HIS A 199 5.84 -2.38 -15.98
CA HIS A 199 4.54 -2.77 -16.55
C HIS A 199 3.34 -2.14 -15.84
N ASP A 200 3.55 -1.24 -14.88
CA ASP A 200 2.47 -0.55 -14.17
C ASP A 200 1.77 0.51 -15.05
N LEU A 201 0.67 1.09 -14.58
CA LEU A 201 0.01 2.21 -15.28
C LEU A 201 0.88 3.46 -15.29
N ALA A 202 0.67 4.32 -16.29
CA ALA A 202 1.47 5.52 -16.48
C ALA A 202 1.47 6.43 -15.25
N TYR A 203 0.31 6.62 -14.61
CA TYR A 203 0.15 7.38 -13.39
C TYR A 203 1.14 6.99 -12.28
N PHE A 204 1.34 5.70 -12.03
CA PHE A 204 2.20 5.24 -10.92
C PHE A 204 3.69 5.41 -11.25
N ARG A 205 4.09 5.18 -12.50
CA ARG A 205 5.45 5.47 -12.97
C ARG A 205 5.78 6.97 -12.95
N GLU A 206 4.81 7.81 -13.30
CA GLU A 206 4.93 9.27 -13.23
C GLU A 206 4.98 9.76 -11.78
N SER A 207 4.12 9.22 -10.92
CA SER A 207 4.10 9.53 -9.49
C SER A 207 5.44 9.17 -8.84
N GLY A 208 5.98 7.98 -9.09
CA GLY A 208 7.27 7.57 -8.53
C GLY A 208 8.42 8.48 -8.94
N ARG A 209 8.51 8.86 -10.22
CA ARG A 209 9.50 9.83 -10.71
C ARG A 209 9.32 11.20 -10.03
N HIS A 210 8.10 11.70 -9.95
CA HIS A 210 7.81 12.98 -9.29
C HIS A 210 8.21 12.96 -7.80
N ILE A 211 7.89 11.90 -7.08
CA ILE A 211 8.27 11.75 -5.67
C ILE A 211 9.80 11.75 -5.53
N ALA A 212 10.50 10.96 -6.33
CA ALA A 212 11.95 10.86 -6.26
C ALA A 212 12.67 12.18 -6.61
N GLU A 213 12.11 12.96 -7.53
CA GLU A 213 12.62 14.30 -7.89
C GLU A 213 12.36 15.35 -6.81
N ALA A 214 11.24 15.24 -6.09
CA ALA A 214 10.82 16.22 -5.09
C ALA A 214 11.43 15.99 -3.70
N LEU A 215 11.77 14.75 -3.36
CA LEU A 215 12.33 14.40 -2.06
C LEU A 215 13.84 14.66 -2.00
N PRO A 216 14.36 15.21 -0.88
CA PRO A 216 15.77 15.57 -0.77
C PRO A 216 16.73 14.37 -0.65
N ASP A 217 16.25 13.24 -0.12
CA ASP A 217 17.02 12.00 0.05
C ASP A 217 16.19 10.81 -0.45
N ALA A 218 16.09 10.71 -1.78
CA ALA A 218 15.37 9.64 -2.45
C ALA A 218 16.21 8.91 -3.48
N THR A 219 16.05 7.60 -3.52
CA THR A 219 16.56 6.73 -4.59
C THR A 219 15.37 6.18 -5.37
N LEU A 220 15.36 6.38 -6.69
CA LEU A 220 14.41 5.74 -7.60
C LEU A 220 14.98 4.40 -8.08
N LEU A 221 14.19 3.33 -7.95
CA LEU A 221 14.47 2.02 -8.50
C LEU A 221 13.33 1.59 -9.41
N ASP A 222 13.61 1.49 -10.71
CA ASP A 222 12.67 0.97 -11.68
C ASP A 222 12.86 -0.53 -11.85
N LEU A 223 11.81 -1.30 -11.56
CA LEU A 223 11.74 -2.74 -11.76
C LEU A 223 11.09 -3.00 -13.12
N ASP A 224 11.91 -3.17 -14.16
CA ASP A 224 11.45 -3.37 -15.54
C ASP A 224 10.45 -4.51 -15.71
N TRP A 225 10.58 -5.56 -14.89
CA TRP A 225 9.74 -6.75 -14.88
C TRP A 225 8.44 -6.62 -14.08
N ALA A 226 8.31 -5.63 -13.19
CA ALA A 226 7.19 -5.58 -12.24
C ALA A 226 5.96 -4.89 -12.83
N GLY A 227 4.78 -5.41 -12.49
CA GLY A 227 3.53 -4.66 -12.53
C GLY A 227 3.35 -3.80 -11.27
N HIS A 228 2.12 -3.74 -10.77
CA HIS A 228 1.76 -2.86 -9.66
C HIS A 228 2.06 -3.46 -8.28
N LEU A 229 2.28 -4.77 -8.17
CA LEU A 229 2.41 -5.47 -6.88
C LEU A 229 3.70 -6.31 -6.83
N PRO A 230 4.89 -5.69 -6.90
CA PRO A 230 6.16 -6.40 -6.96
C PRO A 230 6.37 -7.37 -5.80
N SER A 231 5.81 -7.08 -4.61
CA SER A 231 5.92 -7.95 -3.42
C SER A 231 5.22 -9.31 -3.60
N LEU A 232 4.18 -9.39 -4.43
CA LEU A 232 3.50 -10.62 -4.81
C LEU A 232 4.14 -11.28 -6.03
N GLU A 233 4.63 -10.48 -6.97
CA GLU A 233 5.14 -10.95 -8.26
C GLU A 233 6.50 -11.63 -8.13
N ARG A 234 7.45 -11.02 -7.40
CA ARG A 234 8.76 -11.64 -7.12
C ARG A 234 9.14 -11.45 -5.65
N PRO A 235 8.52 -12.23 -4.74
CA PRO A 235 8.60 -11.99 -3.31
C PRO A 235 10.03 -12.04 -2.76
N ALA A 236 10.87 -12.97 -3.24
CA ALA A 236 12.25 -13.09 -2.78
C ALA A 236 13.10 -11.87 -3.14
N GLU A 237 12.93 -11.32 -4.35
CA GLU A 237 13.64 -10.12 -4.79
C GLU A 237 13.24 -8.90 -3.95
N VAL A 238 11.92 -8.74 -3.71
CA VAL A 238 11.40 -7.64 -2.88
C VAL A 238 11.80 -7.80 -1.42
N THR A 239 11.77 -8.99 -0.84
CA THR A 239 12.23 -9.23 0.53
C THR A 239 13.68 -8.79 0.72
N ARG A 240 14.56 -9.14 -0.23
CA ARG A 240 15.97 -8.74 -0.21
C ARG A 240 16.09 -7.22 -0.30
N LEU A 241 15.39 -6.59 -1.25
CA LEU A 241 15.37 -5.14 -1.43
C LEU A 241 14.95 -4.42 -0.13
N LEU A 242 13.85 -4.86 0.48
CA LEU A 242 13.35 -4.28 1.72
C LEU A 242 14.35 -4.46 2.86
N THR A 243 14.93 -5.65 3.01
CA THR A 243 15.90 -5.92 4.08
C THR A 243 17.16 -5.07 3.93
N GLU A 244 17.69 -4.94 2.72
CA GLU A 244 18.88 -4.14 2.43
C GLU A 244 18.65 -2.65 2.71
N PHE A 245 17.51 -2.10 2.30
CA PHE A 245 17.24 -0.68 2.51
C PHE A 245 16.88 -0.32 3.96
N LEU A 246 16.17 -1.22 4.65
CA LEU A 246 15.74 -1.00 6.02
C LEU A 246 16.85 -1.15 7.06
N SER A 247 17.95 -1.84 6.72
CA SER A 247 19.14 -2.00 7.56
C SER A 247 19.97 -0.71 7.60
#